data_AF-A0A6I9MMD4-F1
#
_entry.id   AF-A0A6I9MMD4-F1
#
_cell.length_a   1.000
_cell.length_b   1.000
_cell.length_c   1.000
_cell.angle_alpha   90.00
_cell.angle_beta   90.00
_cell.angle_gamma   90.00
#
_symmetry.space_group_name_H-M   'P 1'
#
loop_
_entity.id
_entity.type
_entity.pdbx_description
1 polymer ?
#
loop_
_entity_poly.entity_id
_entity_poly.type
_entity_poly.pdbx_seq_one_letter_code
_entity_poly.pdbx_strand_id
1 'polypeptide(L)'
;MFLKAVVLTLALVAITGTRAEVNADQVATVMWDYFTQLSNNAKEAVEQLQKSDITQQLNTLFQDKLGDMNTYADDLQKKLVPFAVELNERLVKDTAKAKEEFRKELEDLRARFMPHANAVGQTIGENVQKLQEHLRPYTEGLKTQVSTQAQELKQQLTPYVQRVQTTLQENVDNLQASMVPLANEFKEKFDRNVEELKGRLNPHASELKATIDRNLEELRSNLAPLAEGMQEKLNHQLEGLAFQMKKNAEELQTKVSANVDQLQKKLAPLVEDVQSKLKGNTEGLQKSLEDLNSQLDQQVEEFRRTVEPLGEMFNKALVQQMEQFRQQLGSSSGDVQGHLSFLEKNLREKVSSFMGTLGKKGSPDQPLALPVPEQVPEQVPEQMQPNPLES
;
A
#
# COMPACT_ATOMS: atom_id res chain seq x y z
N MET A 1 -34.18 26.73 -89.88
CA MET A 1 -34.45 26.46 -88.45
C MET A 1 -33.25 25.92 -87.67
N PHE A 2 -32.24 25.32 -88.31
CA PHE A 2 -31.10 24.73 -87.59
C PHE A 2 -30.13 25.72 -86.92
N LEU A 3 -29.94 26.95 -87.44
CA LEU A 3 -29.10 27.98 -86.78
C LEU A 3 -29.65 28.39 -85.39
N LYS A 4 -30.97 28.38 -85.23
CA LYS A 4 -31.64 28.69 -83.96
C LYS A 4 -31.50 27.57 -82.93
N ALA A 5 -31.37 26.31 -83.37
CA ALA A 5 -31.16 25.17 -82.49
C ALA A 5 -29.73 25.13 -81.92
N VAL A 6 -28.73 25.52 -82.71
CA VAL A 6 -27.31 25.59 -82.29
C VAL A 6 -27.06 26.69 -81.26
N VAL A 7 -27.74 27.83 -81.39
CA VAL A 7 -27.67 28.93 -80.41
C VAL A 7 -28.35 28.54 -79.09
N LEU A 8 -29.43 27.75 -79.16
CA LEU A 8 -30.17 27.26 -78.00
C LEU A 8 -29.39 26.20 -77.21
N THR A 9 -28.66 25.31 -77.88
CA THR A 9 -27.80 24.32 -77.21
C THR A 9 -26.56 24.95 -76.57
N LEU A 10 -25.95 25.97 -77.20
CA LEU A 10 -24.85 26.74 -76.58
C LEU A 10 -25.33 27.54 -75.36
N ALA A 11 -26.54 28.09 -75.39
CA ALA A 11 -27.14 28.81 -74.26
C ALA A 11 -27.50 27.87 -73.09
N LEU A 12 -27.98 26.64 -73.36
CA LEU A 12 -28.29 25.67 -72.31
C LEU A 12 -27.04 25.17 -71.59
N VAL A 13 -25.93 24.98 -72.31
CA VAL A 13 -24.65 24.48 -71.76
C VAL A 13 -23.95 25.55 -70.90
N ALA A 14 -24.16 26.84 -71.17
CA ALA A 14 -23.66 27.94 -70.32
C ALA A 14 -24.44 28.12 -69.00
N ILE A 15 -25.68 27.63 -68.92
CA ILE A 15 -26.56 27.83 -67.76
C ILE A 15 -26.46 26.68 -66.75
N THR A 16 -25.98 25.49 -67.13
CA THR A 16 -25.71 24.39 -66.20
C THR A 16 -24.22 24.35 -65.84
N GLY A 17 -23.82 25.12 -64.83
CA GLY A 17 -22.45 25.23 -64.32
C GLY A 17 -21.91 23.99 -63.61
N THR A 18 -21.83 22.84 -64.31
CA THR A 18 -21.09 21.65 -63.87
C THR A 18 -20.41 20.98 -65.06
N ARG A 19 -19.07 21.14 -65.13
CA ARG A 19 -18.08 20.42 -65.94
C ARG A 19 -18.63 19.39 -66.96
N ALA A 20 -18.95 19.86 -68.16
CA ALA A 20 -18.80 19.08 -69.37
C ALA A 20 -18.02 19.98 -70.35
N GLU A 21 -16.74 19.68 -70.56
CA GLU A 21 -15.91 20.41 -71.52
C GLU A 21 -16.60 20.34 -72.88
N VAL A 22 -17.04 21.51 -73.38
CA VAL A 22 -17.47 21.64 -74.78
C VAL A 22 -16.23 21.41 -75.62
N ASN A 23 -16.08 20.17 -76.10
CA ASN A 23 -14.90 19.77 -76.84
C ASN A 23 -14.90 20.55 -78.17
N ALA A 24 -13.83 21.31 -78.44
CA ALA A 24 -13.70 22.14 -79.63
C ALA A 24 -13.92 21.33 -80.92
N ASP A 25 -13.62 20.02 -80.89
CA ASP A 25 -13.90 19.07 -81.97
C ASP A 25 -15.39 18.95 -82.32
N GLN A 26 -16.31 19.04 -81.34
CA GLN A 26 -17.75 18.94 -81.61
C GLN A 26 -18.28 20.19 -82.33
N VAL A 27 -17.79 21.37 -81.96
CA VAL A 27 -18.16 22.62 -82.62
C VAL A 27 -17.53 22.69 -84.02
N ALA A 28 -16.27 22.26 -84.16
CA ALA A 28 -15.61 22.15 -85.45
C ALA A 28 -16.33 21.18 -86.39
N THR A 29 -16.80 20.03 -85.89
CA THR A 29 -17.55 19.04 -86.67
C THR A 29 -18.83 19.61 -87.25
N VAL A 30 -19.62 20.34 -86.45
CA VAL A 30 -20.88 20.97 -86.90
C VAL A 30 -20.60 22.04 -87.97
N MET A 31 -19.53 22.81 -87.81
CA MET A 31 -19.11 23.82 -88.79
C MET A 31 -18.59 23.16 -90.10
N TRP A 32 -17.92 22.01 -89.99
CA TRP A 32 -17.39 21.27 -91.14
C TRP A 32 -18.49 20.54 -91.93
N ASP A 33 -19.52 20.06 -91.24
CA ASP A 33 -20.69 19.48 -91.88
C ASP A 33 -21.46 20.53 -92.70
N TYR A 34 -21.58 21.75 -92.17
CA TYR A 34 -22.17 22.89 -92.88
C TYR A 34 -21.36 23.29 -94.14
N PHE A 35 -20.02 23.35 -94.02
CA PHE A 35 -19.14 23.69 -95.14
C PHE A 35 -19.20 22.63 -96.24
N THR A 36 -19.28 21.36 -95.87
CA THR A 36 -19.40 20.23 -96.81
C THR A 36 -20.75 20.25 -97.54
N GLN A 37 -21.84 20.58 -96.84
CA GLN A 37 -23.16 20.77 -97.45
C GLN A 37 -23.18 21.90 -98.48
N LEU A 38 -22.52 23.02 -98.17
CA LEU A 38 -22.40 24.15 -99.09
C LEU A 38 -21.55 23.78 -100.32
N SER A 39 -20.46 23.05 -100.12
CA SER A 39 -19.59 22.58 -101.20
C SER A 39 -20.27 21.56 -102.13
N ASN A 40 -21.11 20.68 -101.59
CA ASN A 40 -21.85 19.71 -102.39
C ASN A 40 -22.96 20.37 -103.23
N ASN A 41 -23.66 21.37 -102.67
CA ASN A 41 -24.63 22.17 -103.41
C ASN A 41 -23.96 23.01 -104.52
N ALA A 42 -22.72 23.49 -104.29
CA ALA A 42 -21.93 24.15 -105.33
C ALA A 42 -21.48 23.17 -106.44
N LYS A 43 -21.26 21.90 -106.11
CA LYS A 43 -20.88 20.85 -107.07
C LYS A 43 -22.06 20.44 -107.97
N GLU A 44 -23.28 20.37 -107.43
CA GLU A 44 -24.52 20.18 -108.22
C GLU A 44 -24.80 21.37 -109.17
N ALA A 45 -24.50 22.59 -108.73
CA ALA A 45 -24.60 23.79 -109.58
C ALA A 45 -23.57 23.78 -110.73
N VAL A 46 -22.38 23.19 -110.51
CA VAL A 46 -21.33 23.05 -111.52
C VAL A 46 -21.64 21.94 -112.55
N GLU A 47 -22.32 20.85 -112.16
CA GLU A 47 -22.80 19.84 -113.11
C GLU A 47 -23.91 20.37 -114.03
N GLN A 48 -24.74 21.32 -113.55
CA GLN A 48 -25.71 22.02 -114.39
C GLN A 48 -25.07 23.05 -115.34
N LEU A 49 -23.86 23.55 -115.04
CA LEU A 49 -23.12 24.52 -115.86
C LEU A 49 -22.33 23.89 -117.02
N GLN A 50 -22.04 22.59 -117.00
CA GLN A 50 -21.34 21.91 -118.11
C GLN A 50 -22.19 21.70 -119.39
N LYS A 51 -23.46 22.12 -119.39
CA LYS A 51 -24.36 21.99 -120.55
C LYS A 51 -24.63 23.29 -121.34
N SER A 52 -23.91 24.39 -121.08
CA SER A 52 -24.09 25.60 -121.90
C SER A 52 -22.87 26.53 -121.95
N ASP A 53 -22.48 26.93 -123.16
CA ASP A 53 -21.36 27.82 -123.51
C ASP A 53 -21.65 29.30 -123.15
N ILE A 54 -21.45 29.70 -121.89
CA ILE A 54 -21.69 31.08 -121.39
C ILE A 54 -20.39 31.76 -120.89
N THR A 55 -19.25 31.40 -121.47
CA THR A 55 -17.96 32.09 -121.21
C THR A 55 -17.98 33.58 -121.62
N GLN A 56 -18.97 34.00 -122.43
CA GLN A 56 -19.15 35.41 -122.82
C GLN A 56 -20.03 36.25 -121.88
N GLN A 57 -20.86 35.68 -120.98
CA GLN A 57 -21.59 36.47 -119.98
C GLN A 57 -20.80 36.66 -118.66
N LEU A 58 -19.79 35.82 -118.42
CA LEU A 58 -19.00 35.87 -117.18
C LEU A 58 -18.13 37.13 -117.10
N ASN A 59 -17.67 37.64 -118.23
CA ASN A 59 -16.76 38.81 -118.27
C ASN A 59 -17.49 40.14 -117.98
N THR A 60 -18.79 40.23 -118.28
CA THR A 60 -19.64 41.37 -117.89
C THR A 60 -20.11 41.26 -116.44
N LEU A 61 -20.41 40.05 -115.94
CA LEU A 61 -20.83 39.82 -114.55
C LEU A 61 -19.72 40.07 -113.51
N PHE A 62 -18.44 39.83 -113.88
CA PHE A 62 -17.31 40.07 -112.98
C PHE A 62 -17.07 41.56 -112.68
N GLN A 63 -17.30 42.46 -113.65
CA GLN A 63 -17.15 43.90 -113.41
C GLN A 63 -18.32 44.51 -112.65
N ASP A 64 -19.54 43.99 -112.83
CA ASP A 64 -20.73 44.43 -112.09
C ASP A 64 -20.66 44.02 -110.60
N LYS A 65 -20.21 42.79 -110.30
CA LYS A 65 -20.21 42.23 -108.94
C LYS A 65 -19.08 42.70 -108.02
N LEU A 66 -17.97 43.21 -108.55
CA LEU A 66 -16.90 43.80 -107.73
C LEU A 66 -17.26 45.20 -107.19
N GLY A 67 -18.12 45.96 -107.91
CA GLY A 67 -18.66 47.23 -107.43
C GLY A 67 -19.64 47.07 -106.25
N ASP A 68 -20.46 46.01 -106.28
CA ASP A 68 -21.44 45.72 -105.22
C ASP A 68 -20.79 45.32 -103.88
N MET A 69 -19.61 44.70 -103.92
CA MET A 69 -18.96 44.11 -102.75
C MET A 69 -18.38 45.17 -101.80
N ASN A 70 -17.90 46.30 -102.34
CA ASN A 70 -17.41 47.41 -101.52
C ASN A 70 -18.57 48.15 -100.82
N THR A 71 -19.74 48.20 -101.47
CA THR A 71 -20.98 48.76 -100.90
C THR A 71 -21.51 47.91 -99.75
N TYR A 72 -21.41 46.57 -99.86
CA TYR A 72 -21.82 45.64 -98.80
C TYR A 72 -20.95 45.75 -97.55
N ALA A 73 -19.63 45.88 -97.70
CA ALA A 73 -18.72 46.05 -96.57
C ALA A 73 -18.99 47.37 -95.81
N ASP A 74 -19.26 48.46 -96.55
CA ASP A 74 -19.59 49.76 -95.97
C ASP A 74 -20.96 49.74 -95.25
N ASP A 75 -21.96 49.05 -95.81
CA ASP A 75 -23.28 48.89 -95.18
C ASP A 75 -23.23 47.98 -93.94
N LEU A 76 -22.35 46.96 -93.93
CA LEU A 76 -22.11 46.12 -92.76
C LEU A 76 -21.43 46.91 -91.63
N GLN A 77 -20.43 47.73 -91.96
CA GLN A 77 -19.75 48.60 -91.00
C GLN A 77 -20.72 49.63 -90.40
N LYS A 78 -21.60 50.22 -91.22
CA LYS A 78 -22.64 51.17 -90.78
C LYS A 78 -23.67 50.55 -89.85
N LYS A 79 -23.90 49.23 -89.90
CA LYS A 79 -24.87 48.53 -89.02
C LYS A 79 -24.22 47.91 -87.77
N LEU A 80 -23.01 47.38 -87.88
CA LEU A 80 -22.36 46.69 -86.77
C LEU A 80 -21.85 47.62 -85.67
N VAL A 81 -21.32 48.79 -86.03
CA VAL A 81 -20.85 49.78 -85.04
C VAL A 81 -21.98 50.26 -84.13
N PRO A 82 -23.13 50.75 -84.64
CA PRO A 82 -24.24 51.14 -83.77
C PRO A 82 -24.85 49.95 -83.01
N PHE A 83 -24.90 48.76 -83.60
CA PHE A 83 -25.36 47.56 -82.89
C PHE A 83 -24.46 47.19 -81.69
N ALA A 84 -23.13 47.25 -81.86
CA ALA A 84 -22.21 46.95 -80.77
C ALA A 84 -22.29 47.99 -79.64
N VAL A 85 -22.48 49.27 -79.97
CA VAL A 85 -22.69 50.34 -78.99
C VAL A 85 -24.01 50.14 -78.24
N GLU A 86 -25.10 49.86 -78.95
CA GLU A 86 -26.42 49.62 -78.35
C GLU A 86 -26.44 48.35 -77.48
N LEU A 87 -25.73 47.29 -77.89
CA LEU A 87 -25.57 46.06 -77.11
C LEU A 87 -24.80 46.34 -75.81
N ASN A 88 -23.70 47.10 -75.88
CA ASN A 88 -22.91 47.44 -74.70
C ASN A 88 -23.70 48.32 -73.73
N GLU A 89 -24.43 49.32 -74.23
CA GLU A 89 -25.32 50.15 -73.40
C GLU A 89 -26.41 49.32 -72.72
N ARG A 90 -27.04 48.37 -73.46
CA ARG A 90 -28.02 47.44 -72.86
C ARG A 90 -27.40 46.56 -71.80
N LEU A 91 -26.26 45.94 -72.07
CA LEU A 91 -25.58 45.05 -71.11
C LEU A 91 -25.18 45.78 -69.83
N VAL A 92 -24.63 47.00 -69.95
CA VAL A 92 -24.29 47.82 -68.79
C VAL A 92 -25.54 48.16 -68.00
N LYS A 93 -26.62 48.57 -68.67
CA LYS A 93 -27.89 48.93 -68.04
C LYS A 93 -28.57 47.75 -67.36
N ASP A 94 -28.59 46.59 -68.00
CA ASP A 94 -29.23 45.38 -67.48
C ASP A 94 -28.41 44.79 -66.33
N THR A 95 -27.08 44.83 -66.40
CA THR A 95 -26.20 44.44 -65.28
C THR A 95 -26.37 45.38 -64.09
N ALA A 96 -26.49 46.69 -64.33
CA ALA A 96 -26.75 47.66 -63.27
C ALA A 96 -28.10 47.42 -62.60
N LYS A 97 -29.14 47.12 -63.37
CA LYS A 97 -30.46 46.73 -62.85
C LYS A 97 -30.42 45.44 -62.04
N ALA A 98 -29.79 44.39 -62.58
CA ALA A 98 -29.66 43.11 -61.88
C ALA A 98 -28.89 43.25 -60.55
N LYS A 99 -27.84 44.08 -60.53
CA LYS A 99 -27.10 44.38 -59.30
C LYS A 99 -27.97 45.10 -58.27
N GLU A 100 -28.80 46.04 -58.71
CA GLU A 100 -29.71 46.78 -57.82
C GLU A 100 -30.84 45.88 -57.28
N GLU A 101 -31.44 45.04 -58.14
CA GLU A 101 -32.45 44.06 -57.74
C GLU A 101 -31.88 43.04 -56.75
N PHE A 102 -30.69 42.50 -57.02
CA PHE A 102 -30.03 41.56 -56.10
C PHE A 102 -29.69 42.21 -54.74
N ARG A 103 -29.22 43.46 -54.76
CA ARG A 103 -28.95 44.20 -53.52
C ARG A 103 -30.23 44.39 -52.72
N LYS A 104 -31.31 44.78 -53.39
CA LYS A 104 -32.63 44.97 -52.77
C LYS A 104 -33.17 43.66 -52.21
N GLU A 105 -33.08 42.55 -52.94
CA GLU A 105 -33.50 41.23 -52.44
C GLU A 105 -32.69 40.80 -51.21
N LEU A 106 -31.39 41.09 -51.18
CA LEU A 106 -30.54 40.77 -50.03
C LEU A 106 -30.88 41.62 -48.80
N GLU A 107 -31.16 42.91 -49.00
CA GLU A 107 -31.61 43.81 -47.93
C GLU A 107 -33.01 43.40 -47.43
N ASP A 108 -33.94 43.05 -48.31
CA ASP A 108 -35.26 42.52 -47.96
C ASP A 108 -35.16 41.19 -47.20
N LEU A 109 -34.29 40.28 -47.65
CA LEU A 109 -34.04 39.01 -46.97
C LEU A 109 -33.49 39.26 -45.56
N ARG A 110 -32.50 40.14 -45.42
CA ARG A 110 -31.92 40.52 -44.13
C ARG A 110 -32.96 41.16 -43.21
N ALA A 111 -33.79 42.05 -43.74
CA ALA A 111 -34.86 42.70 -43.00
C ALA A 111 -35.93 41.70 -42.53
N ARG A 112 -36.24 40.68 -43.34
CA ARG A 112 -37.15 39.59 -42.96
C ARG A 112 -36.54 38.69 -41.89
N PHE A 113 -35.25 38.37 -41.96
CA PHE A 113 -34.59 37.44 -41.03
C PHE A 113 -34.22 38.06 -39.67
N MET A 114 -33.86 39.34 -39.61
CA MET A 114 -33.49 40.04 -38.36
C MET A 114 -34.51 39.88 -37.21
N PRO A 115 -35.82 40.12 -37.40
CA PRO A 115 -36.80 39.94 -36.33
C PRO A 115 -36.92 38.48 -35.90
N HIS A 116 -36.74 37.51 -36.80
CA HIS A 116 -36.75 36.09 -36.47
C HIS A 116 -35.51 35.66 -35.68
N ALA A 117 -34.33 36.20 -35.97
CA ALA A 117 -33.10 35.89 -35.23
C ALA A 117 -33.19 36.36 -33.76
N ASN A 118 -33.72 37.56 -33.54
CA ASN A 118 -33.98 38.07 -32.19
C ASN A 118 -35.06 37.24 -31.47
N ALA A 119 -36.15 36.88 -32.16
CA ALA A 119 -37.19 36.03 -31.60
C ALA A 119 -36.66 34.64 -31.21
N VAL A 120 -35.79 34.04 -32.03
CA VAL A 120 -35.13 32.76 -31.73
C VAL A 120 -34.20 32.89 -30.53
N GLY A 121 -33.36 33.94 -30.48
CA GLY A 121 -32.48 34.20 -29.34
C GLY A 121 -33.25 34.41 -28.04
N GLN A 122 -34.34 35.17 -28.08
CA GLN A 122 -35.24 35.36 -26.94
C GLN A 122 -35.90 34.03 -26.52
N THR A 123 -36.41 33.24 -27.48
CA THR A 123 -37.03 31.94 -27.21
C THR A 123 -36.04 30.97 -26.57
N ILE A 124 -34.78 30.94 -27.03
CA ILE A 124 -33.72 30.13 -26.42
C ILE A 124 -33.43 30.61 -25.00
N GLY A 125 -33.31 31.92 -24.78
CA GLY A 125 -33.10 32.49 -23.45
C GLY A 125 -34.22 32.14 -22.47
N GLU A 126 -35.47 32.29 -22.90
CA GLU A 126 -36.67 31.92 -22.13
C GLU A 126 -36.70 30.41 -21.84
N ASN A 127 -36.35 29.57 -22.81
CA ASN A 127 -36.31 28.11 -22.61
C ASN A 127 -35.19 27.69 -21.66
N VAL A 128 -34.03 28.34 -21.67
CA VAL A 128 -32.94 28.10 -20.71
C VAL A 128 -33.36 28.53 -19.30
N GLN A 129 -34.04 29.67 -19.15
CA GLN A 129 -34.58 30.11 -17.86
C GLN A 129 -35.64 29.14 -17.34
N LYS A 130 -36.59 28.72 -18.18
CA LYS A 130 -37.60 27.70 -17.82
C LYS A 130 -36.94 26.38 -17.44
N LEU A 131 -35.89 25.95 -18.13
CA LEU A 131 -35.15 24.74 -17.79
C LEU A 131 -34.44 24.88 -16.45
N GLN A 132 -33.82 26.02 -16.18
CA GLN A 132 -33.19 26.31 -14.88
C GLN A 132 -34.22 26.32 -13.75
N GLU A 133 -35.35 26.98 -13.93
CA GLU A 133 -36.46 26.99 -12.97
C GLU A 133 -37.03 25.58 -12.73
N HIS A 134 -37.15 24.79 -13.80
CA HIS A 134 -37.63 23.41 -13.71
C HIS A 134 -36.64 22.48 -13.01
N LEU A 135 -35.33 22.64 -13.23
CA LEU A 135 -34.28 21.81 -12.62
C LEU A 135 -33.97 22.19 -11.17
N ARG A 136 -34.16 23.46 -10.79
CA ARG A 136 -33.89 23.97 -9.45
C ARG A 136 -34.51 23.11 -8.32
N PRO A 137 -35.82 22.78 -8.31
CA PRO A 137 -36.41 21.97 -7.25
C PRO A 137 -35.81 20.55 -7.19
N TYR A 138 -35.40 19.96 -8.33
CA TYR A 138 -34.73 18.66 -8.33
C TYR A 138 -33.34 18.73 -7.70
N THR A 139 -32.57 19.79 -7.99
CA THR A 139 -31.24 19.97 -7.38
C THR A 139 -31.31 20.26 -5.88
N GLU A 140 -32.27 21.09 -5.46
CA GLU A 140 -32.53 21.39 -4.05
C GLU A 140 -33.07 20.16 -3.31
N GLY A 141 -33.98 19.40 -3.93
CA GLY A 141 -34.50 18.13 -3.42
C GLY A 141 -33.41 17.07 -3.27
N LEU A 142 -32.55 16.88 -4.28
CA LEU A 142 -31.44 15.93 -4.23
C LEU A 142 -30.43 16.31 -3.14
N LYS A 143 -30.06 17.59 -3.02
CA LYS A 143 -29.17 18.07 -1.96
C LYS A 143 -29.77 17.79 -0.57
N THR A 144 -31.06 18.03 -0.41
CA THR A 144 -31.77 17.78 0.85
C THR A 144 -31.81 16.29 1.17
N GLN A 145 -32.17 15.45 0.20
CA GLN A 145 -32.23 14.00 0.35
C GLN A 145 -30.87 13.40 0.71
N VAL A 146 -29.80 13.80 0.03
CA VAL A 146 -28.43 13.36 0.34
C VAL A 146 -28.03 13.79 1.75
N SER A 147 -28.34 15.03 2.16
CA SER A 147 -28.04 15.52 3.51
C SER A 147 -28.81 14.74 4.58
N THR A 148 -30.09 14.46 4.34
CA THR A 148 -30.93 13.68 5.25
C THR A 148 -30.43 12.25 5.38
N GLN A 149 -30.16 11.57 4.27
CA GLN A 149 -29.63 10.21 4.27
C GLN A 149 -28.26 10.11 4.95
N ALA A 150 -27.38 11.09 4.73
CA ALA A 150 -26.09 11.15 5.42
C ALA A 150 -26.26 11.32 6.95
N GLN A 151 -27.23 12.14 7.37
CA GLN A 151 -27.53 12.36 8.78
C GLN A 151 -28.17 11.12 9.43
N GLU A 152 -29.10 10.45 8.74
CA GLU A 152 -29.70 9.18 9.16
C GLU A 152 -28.64 8.10 9.30
N LEU A 153 -27.76 7.94 8.30
CA LEU A 153 -26.64 7.00 8.35
C LEU A 153 -25.72 7.29 9.54
N LYS A 154 -25.38 8.57 9.78
CA LYS A 154 -24.60 8.98 10.94
C LYS A 154 -25.30 8.63 12.26
N GLN A 155 -26.60 8.90 12.37
CA GLN A 155 -27.40 8.57 13.55
C GLN A 155 -27.47 7.05 13.79
N GLN A 156 -27.56 6.26 12.72
CA GLN A 156 -27.56 4.80 12.81
C GLN A 156 -26.19 4.24 13.19
N LEU A 157 -25.09 4.79 12.66
CA LEU A 157 -23.72 4.31 12.93
C LEU A 157 -23.20 4.71 14.31
N THR A 158 -23.63 5.86 14.83
CA THR A 158 -23.20 6.39 16.14
C THR A 158 -23.33 5.36 17.29
N PRO A 159 -24.50 4.71 17.51
CA PRO A 159 -24.64 3.72 18.57
C PRO A 159 -23.77 2.48 18.38
N TYR A 160 -23.46 2.06 17.14
CA TYR A 160 -22.53 0.95 16.90
C TYR A 160 -21.11 1.31 17.30
N VAL A 161 -20.64 2.51 16.96
CA VAL A 161 -19.32 3.00 17.37
C VAL A 161 -19.23 3.10 18.90
N GLN A 162 -20.27 3.64 19.55
CA GLN A 162 -20.34 3.70 21.00
C GLN A 162 -20.33 2.30 21.63
N ARG A 163 -21.11 1.35 21.10
CA ARG A 163 -21.14 -0.03 21.60
C ARG A 163 -19.79 -0.71 21.47
N VAL A 164 -19.12 -0.57 20.32
CA VAL A 164 -17.75 -1.11 20.12
C VAL A 164 -16.78 -0.48 21.12
N GLN A 165 -16.84 0.84 21.32
CA GLN A 165 -15.99 1.53 22.29
C GLN A 165 -16.23 1.02 23.72
N THR A 166 -17.50 0.88 24.14
CA THR A 166 -17.85 0.35 25.47
C THR A 166 -17.38 -1.10 25.64
N THR A 167 -17.66 -1.98 24.68
CA THR A 167 -17.22 -3.38 24.74
C THR A 167 -15.70 -3.50 24.76
N LEU A 168 -14.98 -2.67 24.00
CA LEU A 168 -13.52 -2.65 24.04
C LEU A 168 -13.01 -2.21 25.42
N GLN A 169 -13.62 -1.19 26.02
CA GLN A 169 -13.27 -0.74 27.38
C GLN A 169 -13.54 -1.83 28.42
N GLU A 170 -14.72 -2.45 28.39
CA GLU A 170 -15.08 -3.56 29.30
C GLU A 170 -14.11 -4.73 29.15
N ASN A 171 -13.70 -5.08 27.93
CA ASN A 171 -12.72 -6.14 27.70
C ASN A 171 -11.34 -5.80 28.27
N VAL A 172 -10.88 -4.55 28.14
CA VAL A 172 -9.62 -4.09 28.75
C VAL A 172 -9.70 -4.14 30.27
N ASP A 173 -10.81 -3.66 30.86
CA ASP A 173 -11.01 -3.65 32.31
C ASP A 173 -11.07 -5.10 32.86
N ASN A 174 -11.76 -6.01 32.16
CA ASN A 174 -11.84 -7.44 32.51
C ASN A 174 -10.48 -8.14 32.39
N LEU A 175 -9.71 -7.85 31.33
CA LEU A 175 -8.36 -8.36 31.17
C LEU A 175 -7.46 -7.88 32.32
N GLN A 176 -7.52 -6.59 32.66
CA GLN A 176 -6.76 -6.02 33.77
C GLN A 176 -7.16 -6.66 35.10
N ALA A 177 -8.47 -6.81 35.37
CA ALA A 177 -8.98 -7.43 36.58
C ALA A 177 -8.53 -8.89 36.73
N SER A 178 -8.39 -9.61 35.61
CA SER A 178 -7.93 -11.02 35.59
C SER A 178 -6.41 -11.15 35.72
N MET A 179 -5.64 -10.22 35.12
CA MET A 179 -4.18 -10.32 35.05
C MET A 179 -3.46 -9.73 36.27
N VAL A 180 -4.02 -8.68 36.92
CA VAL A 180 -3.42 -8.06 38.11
C VAL A 180 -3.21 -9.07 39.25
N PRO A 181 -4.19 -9.91 39.63
CA PRO A 181 -3.99 -10.93 40.66
C PRO A 181 -2.88 -11.93 40.30
N LEU A 182 -2.83 -12.38 39.03
CA LEU A 182 -1.82 -13.34 38.57
C LEU A 182 -0.40 -12.75 38.63
N ALA A 183 -0.24 -11.48 38.25
CA ALA A 183 1.05 -10.80 38.32
C ALA A 183 1.50 -10.54 39.77
N ASN A 184 0.56 -10.27 40.68
CA ASN A 184 0.86 -10.17 42.11
C ASN A 184 1.27 -11.52 42.69
N GLU A 185 0.53 -12.60 42.39
CA GLU A 185 0.87 -13.95 42.83
C GLU A 185 2.24 -14.39 42.29
N PHE A 186 2.54 -14.08 41.03
CA PHE A 186 3.85 -14.35 40.44
C PHE A 186 4.97 -13.59 41.16
N LYS A 187 4.78 -12.30 41.46
CA LYS A 187 5.74 -11.51 42.23
C LYS A 187 5.97 -12.09 43.62
N GLU A 188 4.90 -12.44 44.33
CA GLU A 188 5.00 -13.06 45.65
C GLU A 188 5.74 -14.41 45.62
N LYS A 189 5.45 -15.25 44.62
CA LYS A 189 6.19 -16.52 44.42
C LYS A 189 7.65 -16.26 44.09
N PHE A 190 7.94 -15.27 43.26
CA PHE A 190 9.32 -14.88 42.93
C PHE A 190 10.08 -14.44 44.18
N ASP A 191 9.54 -13.49 44.96
CA ASP A 191 10.16 -12.97 46.17
C ASP A 191 10.36 -14.09 47.21
N ARG A 192 9.34 -14.96 47.38
CA ARG A 192 9.43 -16.13 48.27
C ARG A 192 10.50 -17.11 47.84
N ASN A 193 10.59 -17.43 46.55
CA ASN A 193 11.59 -18.38 46.04
C ASN A 193 13.01 -17.85 46.21
N VAL A 194 13.22 -16.55 46.00
CA VAL A 194 14.51 -15.90 46.25
C VAL A 194 14.86 -15.96 47.75
N GLU A 195 13.91 -15.64 48.62
CA GLU A 195 14.14 -15.67 50.07
C GLU A 195 14.35 -17.10 50.59
N GLU A 196 13.62 -18.09 50.08
CA GLU A 196 13.84 -19.50 50.38
C GLU A 196 15.24 -19.95 49.91
N LEU A 197 15.66 -19.52 48.72
CA LEU A 197 16.99 -19.80 48.22
C LEU A 197 18.06 -19.23 49.15
N LYS A 198 17.95 -17.96 49.57
CA LYS A 198 18.84 -17.33 50.56
C LYS A 198 18.80 -18.04 51.92
N GLY A 199 17.60 -18.38 52.39
CA GLY A 199 17.36 -19.07 53.65
C GLY A 199 17.98 -20.47 53.70
N ARG A 200 18.14 -21.14 52.55
CA ARG A 200 18.84 -22.42 52.45
C ARG A 200 20.36 -22.28 52.50
N LEU A 201 20.93 -21.14 52.06
CA LEU A 201 22.39 -20.94 52.03
C LEU A 201 23.02 -20.88 53.43
N ASN A 202 22.43 -20.09 54.33
CA ASN A 202 23.02 -19.80 55.64
C ASN A 202 23.14 -21.03 56.57
N PRO A 203 22.11 -21.88 56.71
CA PRO A 203 22.21 -23.10 57.50
C PRO A 203 23.24 -24.07 56.94
N HIS A 204 23.30 -24.26 55.61
CA HIS A 204 24.27 -25.17 55.00
C HIS A 204 25.72 -24.73 55.19
N ALA A 205 26.01 -23.44 55.10
CA ALA A 205 27.34 -22.92 55.41
C ALA A 205 27.72 -23.10 56.88
N SER A 206 26.78 -22.84 57.79
CA SER A 206 26.97 -23.05 59.23
C SER A 206 27.20 -24.53 59.56
N GLU A 207 26.43 -25.42 58.94
CA GLU A 207 26.54 -26.86 59.08
C GLU A 207 27.87 -27.39 58.52
N LEU A 208 28.36 -26.84 57.40
CA LEU A 208 29.67 -27.18 56.85
C LEU A 208 30.79 -26.80 57.82
N LYS A 209 30.74 -25.60 58.43
CA LYS A 209 31.71 -25.18 59.45
C LYS A 209 31.69 -26.09 60.69
N ALA A 210 30.50 -26.43 61.18
CA ALA A 210 30.36 -27.35 62.31
C ALA A 210 30.88 -28.75 61.97
N THR A 211 30.69 -29.21 60.74
CA THR A 211 31.21 -30.49 60.25
C THR A 211 32.75 -30.47 60.17
N ILE A 212 33.34 -29.37 59.71
CA ILE A 212 34.81 -29.16 59.74
C ILE A 212 35.33 -29.27 61.18
N ASP A 213 34.71 -28.55 62.12
CA ASP A 213 35.12 -28.57 63.54
C ASP A 213 35.06 -29.98 64.13
N ARG A 214 33.93 -30.65 63.96
CA ARG A 214 33.73 -32.02 64.48
C ARG A 214 34.74 -33.00 63.91
N ASN A 215 34.94 -32.99 62.60
CA ASN A 215 35.80 -33.97 61.95
C ASN A 215 37.29 -33.68 62.22
N LEU A 216 37.68 -32.41 62.44
CA LEU A 216 39.04 -32.06 62.84
C LEU A 216 39.34 -32.43 64.30
N GLU A 217 38.36 -32.33 65.20
CA GLU A 217 38.50 -32.82 66.57
C GLU A 217 38.63 -34.35 66.59
N GLU A 218 37.87 -35.05 65.74
CA GLU A 218 37.99 -36.50 65.55
C GLU A 218 39.38 -36.87 65.00
N LEU A 219 39.87 -36.14 63.99
CA LEU A 219 41.23 -36.28 63.47
C LEU A 219 42.28 -36.04 64.57
N ARG A 220 42.12 -34.98 65.37
CA ARG A 220 43.00 -34.67 66.51
C ARG A 220 43.07 -35.84 67.50
N SER A 221 41.93 -36.37 67.91
CA SER A 221 41.85 -37.48 68.86
C SER A 221 42.51 -38.75 68.32
N ASN A 222 42.38 -39.01 67.01
CA ASN A 222 42.98 -40.18 66.36
C ASN A 222 44.50 -40.03 66.16
N LEU A 223 44.99 -38.81 65.95
CA LEU A 223 46.41 -38.53 65.75
C LEU A 223 47.19 -38.29 67.04
N ALA A 224 46.52 -37.91 68.14
CA ALA A 224 47.17 -37.64 69.41
C ALA A 224 48.02 -38.81 69.96
N PRO A 225 47.57 -40.09 69.90
CA PRO A 225 48.39 -41.24 70.32
C PRO A 225 49.62 -41.48 69.44
N LEU A 226 49.59 -41.03 68.17
CA LEU A 226 50.67 -41.21 67.20
C LEU A 226 51.74 -40.11 67.29
N ALA A 227 51.46 -39.04 68.04
CA ALA A 227 52.27 -37.81 68.11
C ALA A 227 52.99 -37.64 69.46
N GLU A 228 53.53 -38.73 70.03
CA GLU A 228 54.31 -38.67 71.28
C GLU A 228 55.47 -37.65 71.17
N GLY A 229 55.45 -36.62 72.02
CA GLY A 229 56.44 -35.54 72.04
C GLY A 229 56.24 -34.43 71.00
N MET A 230 55.19 -34.47 70.16
CA MET A 230 54.92 -33.48 69.10
C MET A 230 53.49 -32.91 69.12
N GLN A 231 52.74 -33.11 70.22
CA GLN A 231 51.35 -32.64 70.38
C GLN A 231 51.14 -31.16 70.09
N GLU A 232 52.04 -30.28 70.55
CA GLU A 232 51.90 -28.83 70.33
C GLU A 232 51.98 -28.47 68.84
N LYS A 233 52.91 -29.09 68.10
CA LYS A 233 53.05 -28.92 66.65
C LYS A 233 51.83 -29.46 65.90
N LEU A 234 51.32 -30.63 66.28
CA LEU A 234 50.12 -31.23 65.70
C LEU A 234 48.90 -30.32 65.91
N ASN A 235 48.69 -29.84 67.14
CA ASN A 235 47.58 -28.93 67.45
C ASN A 235 47.67 -27.66 66.61
N HIS A 236 48.85 -27.05 66.51
CA HIS A 236 49.03 -25.83 65.71
C HIS A 236 48.74 -26.06 64.22
N GLN A 237 49.16 -27.21 63.66
CA GLN A 237 48.86 -27.55 62.26
C GLN A 237 47.37 -27.82 62.03
N LEU A 238 46.69 -28.48 62.98
CA LEU A 238 45.24 -28.73 62.90
C LEU A 238 44.43 -27.44 63.02
N GLU A 239 44.83 -26.52 63.90
CA GLU A 239 44.23 -25.18 64.00
C GLU A 239 44.39 -24.40 62.69
N GLY A 240 45.58 -24.45 62.07
CA GLY A 240 45.83 -23.85 60.76
C GLY A 240 44.95 -24.46 59.66
N LEU A 241 44.80 -25.79 59.65
CA LEU A 241 43.92 -26.50 58.71
C LEU A 241 42.45 -26.10 58.93
N ALA A 242 41.99 -26.05 60.18
CA ALA A 242 40.65 -25.62 60.55
C ALA A 242 40.35 -24.21 60.04
N PHE A 243 41.28 -23.28 60.28
CA PHE A 243 41.16 -21.90 59.83
C PHE A 243 41.00 -21.80 58.31
N GLN A 244 41.86 -22.49 57.56
CA GLN A 244 41.84 -22.47 56.10
C GLN A 244 40.58 -23.12 55.51
N MET A 245 40.09 -24.21 56.10
CA MET A 245 38.83 -24.85 55.67
C MET A 245 37.61 -23.99 55.95
N LYS A 246 37.53 -23.38 57.15
CA LYS A 246 36.44 -22.47 57.51
C LYS A 246 36.41 -21.25 56.60
N LYS A 247 37.59 -20.69 56.29
CA LYS A 247 37.71 -19.58 55.33
C LYS A 247 37.18 -19.97 53.95
N ASN A 248 37.52 -21.15 53.43
CA ASN A 248 36.99 -21.61 52.15
C ASN A 248 35.46 -21.81 52.19
N ALA A 249 34.92 -22.30 53.30
CA ALA A 249 33.48 -22.44 53.49
C ALA A 249 32.77 -21.07 53.50
N GLU A 250 33.39 -20.06 54.10
CA GLU A 250 32.91 -18.66 54.09
C GLU A 250 32.97 -18.04 52.71
N GLU A 251 34.07 -18.25 51.97
CA GLU A 251 34.21 -17.77 50.60
C GLU A 251 33.16 -18.42 49.68
N LEU A 252 32.91 -19.72 49.84
CA LEU A 252 31.85 -20.42 49.12
C LEU A 252 30.48 -19.82 49.42
N GLN A 253 30.13 -19.66 50.70
CA GLN A 253 28.87 -19.04 51.13
C GLN A 253 28.70 -17.64 50.53
N THR A 254 29.74 -16.82 50.61
CA THR A 254 29.73 -15.44 50.13
C THR A 254 29.52 -15.39 48.62
N LYS A 255 30.24 -16.21 47.86
CA LYS A 255 30.10 -16.27 46.39
C LYS A 255 28.72 -16.78 45.97
N VAL A 256 28.19 -17.80 46.61
CA VAL A 256 26.84 -18.29 46.28
C VAL A 256 25.79 -17.24 46.62
N SER A 257 25.88 -16.59 47.78
CA SER A 257 24.95 -15.52 48.18
C SER A 257 24.97 -14.34 47.21
N ALA A 258 26.16 -13.90 46.79
CA ALA A 258 26.31 -12.84 45.79
C ALA A 258 25.66 -13.21 44.43
N ASN A 259 25.74 -14.48 44.02
CA ASN A 259 25.09 -14.96 42.80
C ASN A 259 23.56 -14.97 42.93
N VAL A 260 23.00 -15.31 44.10
CA VAL A 260 21.56 -15.23 44.36
C VAL A 260 21.08 -13.77 44.32
N ASP A 261 21.83 -12.84 44.93
CA ASP A 261 21.53 -11.42 44.87
C ASP A 261 21.59 -10.86 43.44
N GLN A 262 22.56 -11.32 42.64
CA GLN A 262 22.66 -10.96 41.22
C GLN A 262 21.47 -11.49 40.42
N LEU A 263 21.07 -12.75 40.63
CA LEU A 263 19.89 -13.34 40.00
C LEU A 263 18.63 -12.52 40.34
N GLN A 264 18.44 -12.17 41.61
CA GLN A 264 17.34 -11.32 42.05
C GLN A 264 17.35 -9.96 41.34
N LYS A 265 18.50 -9.28 41.29
CA LYS A 265 18.64 -7.96 40.64
C LYS A 265 18.33 -7.98 39.15
N LYS A 266 18.61 -9.08 38.46
CA LYS A 266 18.32 -9.22 37.01
C LYS A 266 16.86 -9.59 36.74
N LEU A 267 16.23 -10.37 37.61
CA LEU A 267 14.85 -10.85 37.41
C LEU A 267 13.78 -9.92 37.97
N ALA A 268 14.04 -9.22 39.08
CA ALA A 268 13.11 -8.26 39.68
C ALA A 268 12.56 -7.21 38.68
N PRO A 269 13.38 -6.54 37.84
CA PRO A 269 12.86 -5.55 36.90
C PRO A 269 11.94 -6.15 35.83
N LEU A 270 12.10 -7.43 35.48
CA LEU A 270 11.21 -8.09 34.51
C LEU A 270 9.83 -8.35 35.10
N VAL A 271 9.78 -8.75 36.38
CA VAL A 271 8.52 -8.91 37.13
C VAL A 271 7.81 -7.57 37.28
N GLU A 272 8.56 -6.51 37.59
CA GLU A 272 8.03 -5.15 37.70
C GLU A 272 7.56 -4.58 36.36
N ASP A 273 8.26 -4.88 35.26
CA ASP A 273 7.87 -4.46 33.92
C ASP A 273 6.49 -5.04 33.55
N VAL A 274 6.28 -6.35 33.75
CA VAL A 274 4.96 -6.98 33.57
C VAL A 274 3.89 -6.27 34.40
N GLN A 275 4.13 -6.02 35.69
CA GLN A 275 3.18 -5.30 36.54
C GLN A 275 2.87 -3.87 36.04
N SER A 276 3.89 -3.17 35.53
CA SER A 276 3.73 -1.81 35.02
C SER A 276 2.89 -1.77 33.74
N LYS A 277 3.05 -2.76 32.86
CA LYS A 277 2.33 -2.84 31.57
C LYS A 277 0.90 -3.32 31.70
N LEU A 278 0.52 -3.94 32.82
CA LEU A 278 -0.88 -4.32 33.11
C LEU A 278 -1.85 -3.14 33.13
N LYS A 279 -1.35 -1.94 33.49
CA LYS A 279 -2.13 -0.69 33.48
C LYS A 279 -2.02 0.06 32.14
N GLY A 280 -1.24 -0.47 31.20
CA GLY A 280 -0.95 0.13 29.89
C GLY A 280 -1.72 -0.56 28.77
N ASN A 281 -1.10 -0.68 27.59
CA ASN A 281 -1.69 -1.37 26.45
C ASN A 281 -1.35 -2.87 26.43
N THR A 282 -2.16 -3.64 25.71
CA THR A 282 -2.03 -5.10 25.58
C THR A 282 -0.77 -5.53 24.83
N GLU A 283 -0.33 -4.76 23.83
CA GLU A 283 0.92 -5.03 23.08
C GLU A 283 2.16 -4.94 23.98
N GLY A 284 2.22 -3.93 24.85
CA GLY A 284 3.30 -3.78 25.81
C GLY A 284 3.32 -4.94 26.81
N LEU A 285 2.15 -5.34 27.32
CA LEU A 285 2.03 -6.48 28.23
C LEU A 285 2.49 -7.79 27.57
N GLN A 286 2.07 -8.05 26.33
CA GLN A 286 2.48 -9.24 25.58
C GLN A 286 4.00 -9.31 25.48
N LYS A 287 4.63 -8.21 25.07
CA LYS A 287 6.09 -8.15 24.94
C LYS A 287 6.80 -8.39 26.27
N SER A 288 6.33 -7.77 27.36
CA SER A 288 6.90 -7.97 28.70
C SER A 288 6.79 -9.41 29.18
N LEU A 289 5.70 -10.12 28.84
CA LEU A 289 5.52 -11.54 29.17
C LEU A 289 6.48 -12.43 28.36
N GLU A 290 6.64 -12.15 27.07
CA GLU A 290 7.61 -12.85 26.20
C GLU A 290 9.05 -12.65 26.70
N ASP A 291 9.41 -11.40 27.01
CA ASP A 291 10.72 -11.02 27.54
C ASP A 291 10.97 -11.68 28.91
N LEU A 292 9.99 -11.66 29.82
CA LEU A 292 10.07 -12.33 31.12
C LEU A 292 10.33 -13.84 30.95
N ASN A 293 9.56 -14.52 30.09
CA ASN A 293 9.69 -15.95 29.88
C ASN A 293 11.06 -16.32 29.29
N SER A 294 11.52 -15.59 28.27
CA SER A 294 12.83 -15.83 27.66
C SER A 294 13.98 -15.54 28.63
N GLN A 295 13.89 -14.47 29.42
CA GLN A 295 14.96 -14.05 30.31
C GLN A 295 15.01 -14.90 31.58
N LEU A 296 13.87 -15.36 32.10
CA LEU A 296 13.81 -16.19 33.31
C LEU A 296 14.69 -17.43 33.15
N ASP A 297 14.47 -18.19 32.08
CA ASP A 297 15.26 -19.40 31.79
C ASP A 297 16.74 -19.07 31.59
N GLN A 298 17.04 -17.98 30.87
CA GLN A 298 18.42 -17.55 30.62
C GLN A 298 19.15 -17.21 31.93
N GLN A 299 18.54 -16.43 32.82
CA GLN A 299 19.17 -15.99 34.06
C GLN A 299 19.32 -17.14 35.06
N VAL A 300 18.35 -18.06 35.13
CA VAL A 300 18.45 -19.27 35.96
C VAL A 300 19.58 -20.17 35.46
N GLU A 301 19.74 -20.33 34.14
CA GLU A 301 20.82 -21.12 33.57
C GLU A 301 22.19 -20.44 33.75
N GLU A 302 22.27 -19.12 33.66
CA GLU A 302 23.49 -18.35 33.97
C GLU A 302 23.89 -18.51 35.45
N PHE A 303 22.92 -18.42 36.37
CA PHE A 303 23.12 -18.70 37.79
C PHE A 303 23.68 -20.11 37.99
N ARG A 304 23.06 -21.13 37.37
CA ARG A 304 23.50 -22.53 37.47
C ARG A 304 24.95 -22.69 37.00
N ARG A 305 25.29 -22.17 35.82
CA ARG A 305 26.65 -22.22 35.26
C ARG A 305 27.69 -21.54 36.13
N THR A 306 27.29 -20.53 36.91
CA THR A 306 28.20 -19.79 37.80
C THR A 306 28.37 -20.48 39.16
N VAL A 307 27.30 -21.10 39.68
CA VAL A 307 27.31 -21.73 41.01
C VAL A 307 27.83 -23.16 41.00
N GLU A 308 27.53 -23.95 39.96
CA GLU A 308 27.98 -25.34 39.81
C GLU A 308 29.50 -25.53 40.00
N PRO A 309 30.39 -24.75 39.34
CA PRO A 309 31.83 -24.91 39.52
C PRO A 309 32.33 -24.49 40.91
N LEU A 310 31.59 -23.70 41.70
CA LEU A 310 32.05 -23.26 43.02
C LEU A 310 32.21 -24.45 43.99
N GLY A 311 31.37 -25.48 43.85
CA GLY A 311 31.45 -26.68 44.67
C GLY A 311 32.68 -27.52 44.31
N GLU A 312 32.97 -27.64 43.01
CA GLU A 312 34.20 -28.28 42.54
C GLU A 312 35.45 -27.52 42.98
N MET A 313 35.43 -26.18 42.91
CA MET A 313 36.54 -25.34 43.38
C MET A 313 36.79 -25.54 44.88
N PHE A 314 35.73 -25.57 45.69
CA PHE A 314 35.85 -25.89 47.11
C PHE A 314 36.45 -27.28 47.33
N ASN A 315 35.95 -28.30 46.63
CA ASN A 315 36.47 -29.66 46.72
C ASN A 315 37.95 -29.75 46.35
N LYS A 316 38.38 -29.05 45.28
CA LYS A 316 39.79 -28.98 44.88
C LYS A 316 40.65 -28.29 45.95
N ALA A 317 40.19 -27.17 46.52
CA ALA A 317 40.90 -26.46 47.57
C ALA A 317 41.02 -27.31 48.84
N LEU A 318 39.97 -28.06 49.18
CA LEU A 318 39.95 -28.98 50.31
C LEU A 318 40.97 -30.11 50.14
N VAL A 319 41.02 -30.75 48.96
CA VAL A 319 42.04 -31.77 48.64
C VAL A 319 43.45 -31.21 48.77
N GLN A 320 43.69 -30.01 48.25
CA GLN A 320 45.00 -29.34 48.36
C GLN A 320 45.39 -29.07 49.82
N GLN A 321 44.44 -28.65 50.67
CA GLN A 321 44.66 -28.42 52.09
C GLN A 321 45.00 -29.72 52.85
N MET A 322 44.31 -30.82 52.55
CA MET A 322 44.63 -32.14 53.13
C MET A 322 46.03 -32.61 52.72
N GLU A 323 46.38 -32.41 51.45
CA GLU A 323 47.68 -32.81 50.92
C GLU A 323 48.82 -31.99 51.54
N GLN A 324 48.65 -30.68 51.69
CA GLN A 324 49.61 -29.82 52.37
C GLN A 324 49.78 -30.22 53.84
N PHE A 325 48.67 -30.49 54.54
CA PHE A 325 48.73 -30.97 55.93
C PHE A 325 49.46 -32.32 56.03
N ARG A 326 49.20 -33.25 55.11
CA ARG A 326 49.91 -34.54 55.02
C ARG A 326 51.42 -34.34 54.84
N GLN A 327 51.84 -33.48 53.92
CA GLN A 327 53.26 -33.19 53.68
C GLN A 327 53.93 -32.58 54.91
N GLN A 328 53.22 -31.74 55.65
CA GLN A 328 53.70 -31.11 56.88
C GLN A 328 53.87 -32.08 58.06
N LEU A 329 53.13 -33.19 58.08
CA LEU A 329 53.26 -34.28 59.05
C LEU A 329 54.39 -35.27 58.71
N GLY A 330 54.86 -35.31 57.45
CA GLY A 330 55.94 -36.18 57.00
C GLY A 330 55.53 -37.64 56.73
N SER A 331 56.50 -38.47 56.31
CA SER A 331 56.30 -39.86 55.81
C SER A 331 55.78 -40.88 56.84
N SER A 332 55.47 -40.47 58.08
CA SER A 332 55.43 -41.35 59.24
C SER A 332 54.05 -41.93 59.62
N SER A 333 53.02 -41.87 58.79
CA SER A 333 51.76 -42.53 59.17
C SER A 333 50.84 -42.87 57.99
N GLY A 334 50.76 -44.15 57.65
CA GLY A 334 49.69 -44.68 56.80
C GLY A 334 48.30 -44.46 57.41
N ASP A 335 48.21 -44.39 58.74
CA ASP A 335 46.97 -44.17 59.47
C ASP A 335 46.43 -42.73 59.30
N VAL A 336 47.30 -41.72 59.24
CA VAL A 336 46.92 -40.32 58.91
C VAL A 336 46.20 -40.25 57.57
N GLN A 337 46.64 -41.02 56.57
CA GLN A 337 46.03 -40.99 55.25
C GLN A 337 44.59 -41.52 55.25
N GLY A 338 44.30 -42.54 56.05
CA GLY A 338 42.93 -43.06 56.21
C GLY A 338 41.99 -42.02 56.81
N HIS A 339 42.42 -41.35 57.87
CA HIS A 339 41.62 -40.32 58.54
C HIS A 339 41.43 -39.07 57.68
N LEU A 340 42.46 -38.61 56.96
CA LEU A 340 42.33 -37.49 56.03
C LEU A 340 41.39 -37.81 54.86
N SER A 341 41.44 -39.03 54.33
CA SER A 341 40.53 -39.47 53.26
C SER A 341 39.07 -39.52 53.74
N PHE A 342 38.83 -39.94 54.98
CA PHE A 342 37.49 -39.92 55.58
C PHE A 342 36.96 -38.48 55.74
N LEU A 343 37.80 -37.59 56.28
CA LEU A 343 37.49 -36.16 56.42
C LEU A 343 37.18 -35.52 55.06
N GLU A 344 38.00 -35.79 54.03
CA GLU A 344 37.77 -35.32 52.66
C GLU A 344 36.42 -35.77 52.13
N LYS A 345 36.14 -37.08 52.22
CA LYS A 345 34.91 -37.67 51.72
C LYS A 345 33.68 -37.05 52.39
N ASN A 346 33.69 -36.94 53.71
CA ASN A 346 32.57 -36.40 54.48
C ASN A 346 32.25 -34.94 54.11
N LEU A 347 33.28 -34.09 54.00
CA LEU A 347 33.11 -32.69 53.61
C LEU A 347 32.68 -32.53 52.15
N ARG A 348 33.25 -33.34 51.24
CA ARG A 348 32.85 -33.36 49.82
C ARG A 348 31.38 -33.77 49.66
N GLU A 349 30.93 -34.78 50.40
CA GLU A 349 29.52 -35.21 50.41
C GLU A 349 28.60 -34.08 50.88
N LYS A 350 29.02 -33.34 51.91
CA LYS A 350 28.25 -32.21 52.45
C LYS A 350 28.10 -31.07 51.42
N VAL A 351 29.19 -30.69 50.77
CA VAL A 351 29.17 -29.68 49.71
C VAL A 351 28.40 -30.14 48.48
N SER A 352 28.53 -31.41 48.10
CA SER A 352 27.77 -31.96 46.96
C SER A 352 26.27 -32.00 47.26
N SER A 353 25.88 -32.35 48.49
CA SER A 353 24.49 -32.28 48.94
C SER A 353 23.95 -30.86 48.85
N PHE A 354 24.71 -29.87 49.31
CA PHE A 354 24.37 -28.46 49.20
C PHE A 354 24.26 -27.98 47.74
N MET A 355 25.22 -28.31 46.87
CA MET A 355 25.09 -27.92 45.45
C MET A 355 23.91 -28.60 44.76
N GLY A 356 23.61 -29.85 45.14
CA GLY A 356 22.42 -30.55 44.69
C GLY A 356 21.11 -29.89 45.11
N THR A 357 21.06 -29.15 46.22
CA THR A 357 19.86 -28.40 46.61
C THR A 357 19.63 -27.16 45.77
N LEU A 358 20.69 -26.57 45.22
CA LEU A 358 20.64 -25.42 44.30
C LEU A 358 20.35 -25.82 42.85
N GLY A 359 20.74 -27.04 42.44
CA GLY A 359 20.56 -27.56 41.09
C GLY A 359 19.25 -28.28 40.80
N LYS A 360 18.46 -28.63 41.83
CA LYS A 360 17.14 -29.25 41.61
C LYS A 360 16.14 -28.21 41.11
N LYS A 361 15.67 -28.39 39.86
CA LYS A 361 14.39 -27.80 39.42
C LYS A 361 13.35 -28.15 40.49
N GLY A 362 12.65 -27.15 41.03
CA GLY A 362 11.42 -27.39 41.77
C GLY A 362 10.54 -28.34 40.95
N SER A 363 9.89 -29.29 41.61
CA SER A 363 9.12 -30.36 40.96
C SER A 363 8.29 -29.82 39.78
N PRO A 364 8.35 -30.46 38.59
CA PRO A 364 7.60 -30.03 37.42
C PRO A 364 6.08 -30.29 37.51
N ASP A 365 5.58 -30.82 38.62
CA ASP A 365 4.20 -31.33 38.75
C ASP A 365 3.13 -30.26 38.97
N GLN A 366 3.48 -28.97 38.85
CA GLN A 366 2.47 -27.93 38.72
C GLN A 366 2.83 -27.05 37.53
N PRO A 367 2.23 -27.30 36.35
CA PRO A 367 2.30 -26.32 35.29
C PRO A 367 1.82 -25.00 35.86
N LEU A 368 2.55 -23.91 35.60
CA LEU A 368 1.98 -22.58 35.58
C LEU A 368 0.97 -22.54 34.43
N ALA A 369 -0.13 -23.28 34.58
CA ALA A 369 -1.27 -23.16 33.72
C ALA A 369 -1.86 -21.79 34.05
N LEU A 370 -1.61 -20.83 33.16
CA LEU A 370 -2.46 -19.65 33.07
C LEU A 370 -3.90 -20.16 33.10
N PRO A 371 -4.78 -19.64 33.99
CA PRO A 371 -6.18 -19.98 33.91
C PRO A 371 -6.64 -19.55 32.52
N VAL A 372 -6.90 -20.55 31.67
CA VAL A 372 -7.57 -20.33 30.40
C VAL A 372 -8.90 -19.66 30.79
N PRO A 373 -9.22 -18.48 30.26
CA PRO A 373 -10.53 -17.87 30.53
C PRO A 373 -11.59 -18.91 30.19
N GLU A 374 -12.42 -19.26 31.17
CA GLU A 374 -13.60 -20.09 30.93
C GLU A 374 -14.31 -19.53 29.71
N GLN A 375 -14.42 -20.35 28.67
CA GLN A 375 -15.17 -20.00 27.48
C GLN A 375 -16.57 -19.60 27.95
N VAL A 376 -16.89 -18.32 27.80
CA VAL A 376 -18.25 -17.82 27.97
C VAL A 376 -19.13 -18.69 27.09
N PRO A 377 -20.14 -19.41 27.63
CA PRO A 377 -20.98 -20.26 26.81
C PRO A 377 -21.63 -19.39 25.73
N GLU A 378 -21.40 -19.75 24.46
CA GLU A 378 -22.11 -19.19 23.31
C GLU A 378 -23.61 -19.30 23.58
N GLN A 379 -24.23 -18.20 23.99
CA GLN A 379 -25.67 -18.04 23.88
C GLN A 379 -25.98 -17.92 22.39
N VAL A 380 -26.29 -19.06 21.78
CA VAL A 380 -26.92 -19.13 20.46
C VAL A 380 -28.17 -18.25 20.52
N PRO A 381 -28.31 -17.22 19.66
CA PRO A 381 -29.55 -16.44 19.61
C PRO A 381 -30.66 -17.38 19.15
N GLU A 382 -31.70 -17.54 19.97
CA GLU A 382 -32.95 -18.18 19.56
C GLU A 382 -33.44 -17.54 18.25
N GLN A 383 -33.45 -18.34 17.19
CA GLN A 383 -34.12 -17.97 15.94
C GLN A 383 -35.60 -17.78 16.25
N MET A 384 -36.07 -16.53 16.20
CA MET A 384 -37.50 -16.22 16.17
C MET A 384 -38.12 -16.92 14.95
N GLN A 385 -38.93 -17.94 15.21
CA GLN A 385 -39.84 -18.51 14.22
C GLN A 385 -40.83 -17.42 13.76
N PRO A 386 -41.07 -17.24 12.47
CA PRO A 386 -42.13 -16.36 12.00
C PRO A 386 -43.50 -17.01 12.27
N ASN A 387 -44.40 -16.25 12.90
CA ASN A 387 -45.80 -16.60 13.09
C ASN A 387 -46.46 -16.95 11.73
N PRO A 388 -47.32 -17.97 11.65
CA PRO A 388 -48.11 -18.21 10.44
C PRO A 388 -49.18 -17.12 10.33
N LEU A 389 -49.24 -16.49 9.16
CA LEU A 389 -50.36 -15.65 8.74
C LEU A 389 -51.62 -16.52 8.65
N GLU A 390 -52.59 -16.27 9.53
CA GLU A 390 -53.97 -16.73 9.32
C GLU A 390 -54.53 -16.07 8.05
N SER A 391 -55.10 -16.89 7.17
CA SER A 391 -55.95 -16.50 6.04
C SER A 391 -57.31 -17.15 6.20
#